data_AF-A0AAU2J7A9-F1
#
_entry.id   AF-A0AAU2J7A9-F1
#
_cell.length_a   1.000
_cell.length_b   1.000
_cell.length_c   1.000
_cell.angle_alpha   90.00
_cell.angle_beta   90.00
_cell.angle_gamma   90.00
#
_symmetry.space_group_name_H-M   'P 1'
#
loop_
_entity.id
_entity.type
_entity.pdbx_description
1 polymer ?
#
loop_
_entity_poly.entity_id
_entity_poly.type
_entity_poly.pdbx_seq_one_letter_code
_entity_poly.pdbx_strand_id
1 'polypeptide(L)'
;MGTAETDRQLTDSTRLMYSADMAAFTAWCGSIGRRPLPATPETVTEYVAHLTVTPSPQTGRPLAPGSINRILTAVRAAHRADALPAPETEGARKVLSGYRKRLTAAKGRAEARAARPRRAGPSAPDALREMLATLDQDTLIGKRDAALLLLGYACTAHVSELVSLDQADAVETNAGLLVTLYRRPLKRHDKVAVPYGPTPATCPVWAVRALLAALNAKGRTDGPLFVRIDRHDRITPPMTHHALSVGAPSGRITPTVAAAIVTRAAMLAGFEGQWTGHSLRRGFDTAARRASRET
;
A
#
# COMPACT_ATOMS: atom_id res chain seq x y z
N MET A 1 -30.86 7.40 -10.49
CA MET A 1 -30.31 6.04 -10.27
C MET A 1 -28.78 5.96 -10.49
N GLY A 2 -27.99 7.04 -10.32
CA GLY A 2 -26.60 7.10 -10.84
C GLY A 2 -25.48 7.61 -9.91
N THR A 3 -25.76 8.09 -8.69
CA THR A 3 -24.71 8.65 -7.79
C THR A 3 -24.25 7.67 -6.73
N ALA A 4 -25.17 6.90 -6.12
CA ALA A 4 -24.84 5.86 -5.14
C ALA A 4 -23.99 4.70 -5.71
N GLU A 5 -24.05 4.48 -7.02
CA GLU A 5 -23.32 3.41 -7.71
C GLU A 5 -21.86 3.79 -8.02
N THR A 6 -21.57 5.09 -8.17
CA THR A 6 -20.20 5.58 -8.41
C THR A 6 -19.36 5.50 -7.13
N ASP A 7 -19.97 5.72 -5.96
CA ASP A 7 -19.27 5.61 -4.68
C ASP A 7 -19.00 4.14 -4.31
N ARG A 8 -19.90 3.21 -4.68
CA ARG A 8 -19.69 1.74 -4.51
C ARG A 8 -18.44 1.19 -5.22
N GLN A 9 -17.92 1.89 -6.23
CA GLN A 9 -16.74 1.43 -6.98
C GLN A 9 -15.40 1.82 -6.35
N LEU A 10 -15.39 2.70 -5.34
CA LEU A 10 -14.17 3.09 -4.64
C LEU A 10 -13.79 2.04 -3.58
N THR A 11 -12.50 1.73 -3.47
CA THR A 11 -12.00 0.89 -2.37
C THR A 11 -12.08 1.65 -1.05
N ASP A 12 -12.20 0.96 0.08
CA ASP A 12 -12.22 1.60 1.40
C ASP A 12 -10.97 2.44 1.67
N SER A 13 -9.81 2.00 1.17
CA SER A 13 -8.57 2.78 1.21
C SER A 13 -8.66 4.09 0.42
N THR A 14 -9.33 4.08 -0.74
CA THR A 14 -9.54 5.27 -1.57
C THR A 14 -10.57 6.21 -0.94
N ARG A 15 -11.64 5.66 -0.34
CA ARG A 15 -12.61 6.43 0.45
C ARG A 15 -11.95 7.16 1.62
N LEU A 16 -11.14 6.45 2.41
CA LEU A 16 -10.40 7.05 3.54
C LEU A 16 -9.46 8.17 3.07
N MET A 17 -8.74 7.94 1.96
CA MET A 17 -7.88 8.95 1.35
C MET A 17 -8.67 10.19 0.90
N TYR A 18 -9.80 9.99 0.21
CA TYR A 18 -10.63 11.10 -0.28
C TYR A 18 -11.30 11.84 0.87
N SER A 19 -11.74 11.15 1.91
CA SER A 19 -12.30 11.76 3.12
C SER A 19 -11.27 12.67 3.80
N ALA A 20 -10.03 12.20 3.97
CA ALA A 20 -8.95 13.02 4.53
C ALA A 20 -8.61 14.23 3.64
N ASP A 21 -8.51 14.02 2.31
CA ASP A 21 -8.26 15.09 1.34
C ASP A 21 -9.38 16.15 1.38
N MET A 22 -10.65 15.73 1.50
CA MET A 22 -11.81 16.61 1.64
C MET A 22 -11.85 17.36 2.97
N ALA A 23 -11.50 16.71 4.08
CA ALA A 23 -11.40 17.37 5.38
C ALA A 23 -10.37 18.51 5.36
N ALA A 24 -9.20 18.26 4.75
CA ALA A 24 -8.17 19.29 4.58
C ALA A 24 -8.64 20.46 3.70
N PHE A 25 -9.32 20.17 2.59
CA PHE A 25 -9.89 21.20 1.72
C PHE A 25 -10.96 22.03 2.44
N THR A 26 -11.87 21.39 3.16
CA THR A 26 -12.92 22.05 3.95
C THR A 26 -12.33 22.96 5.03
N ALA A 27 -11.31 22.48 5.75
CA ALA A 27 -10.62 23.28 6.77
C ALA A 27 -9.93 24.51 6.15
N TRP A 28 -9.24 24.33 5.01
CA TRP A 28 -8.62 25.44 4.30
C TRP A 28 -9.65 26.47 3.82
N CYS A 29 -10.74 26.02 3.19
CA CYS A 29 -11.85 26.88 2.79
C CYS A 29 -12.39 27.71 3.96
N GLY A 30 -12.61 27.07 5.11
CA GLY A 30 -13.04 27.76 6.34
C GLY A 30 -12.07 28.85 6.80
N SER A 31 -10.76 28.59 6.71
CA SER A 31 -9.72 29.56 7.13
C SER A 31 -9.66 30.83 6.28
N ILE A 32 -10.16 30.79 5.04
CA ILE A 32 -10.15 31.93 4.11
C ILE A 32 -11.56 32.38 3.70
N GLY A 33 -12.60 31.91 4.40
CA GLY A 33 -13.99 32.29 4.13
C GLY A 33 -14.55 31.82 2.79
N ARG A 34 -13.99 30.74 2.21
CA ARG A 34 -14.50 30.10 0.99
C ARG A 34 -15.48 28.98 1.31
N ARG A 35 -16.37 28.67 0.36
CA ARG A 35 -17.30 27.53 0.46
C ARG A 35 -16.66 26.27 -0.14
N PRO A 36 -16.60 25.14 0.59
CA PRO A 36 -16.01 23.91 0.07
C PRO A 36 -16.95 23.12 -0.84
N LEU A 37 -18.27 23.23 -0.66
CA LEU A 37 -19.28 22.66 -1.55
C LEU A 37 -20.50 23.61 -1.67
N PRO A 38 -20.99 23.89 -2.90
CA PRO A 38 -20.26 23.75 -4.16
C PRO A 38 -19.07 24.72 -4.19
N ALA A 39 -17.88 24.21 -4.47
CA ALA A 39 -16.67 25.01 -4.67
C ALA A 39 -16.70 25.64 -6.06
N THR A 40 -16.19 26.86 -6.16
CA THR A 40 -16.00 27.53 -7.46
C THR A 40 -14.69 27.09 -8.13
N PRO A 41 -14.56 27.22 -9.46
CA PRO A 41 -13.29 26.97 -10.15
C PRO A 41 -12.11 27.78 -9.57
N GLU A 42 -12.37 29.01 -9.13
CA GLU A 42 -11.39 29.90 -8.51
C GLU A 42 -10.94 29.34 -7.16
N THR A 43 -11.88 28.89 -6.32
CA THR A 43 -11.58 28.29 -5.02
C THR A 43 -10.67 27.07 -5.16
N VAL A 44 -10.94 26.22 -6.15
CA VAL A 44 -10.11 25.03 -6.43
C VAL A 44 -8.73 25.42 -6.98
N THR A 45 -8.66 26.46 -7.82
CA THR A 45 -7.41 26.98 -8.38
C THR A 45 -6.53 27.59 -7.29
N GLU A 46 -7.10 28.42 -6.42
CA GLU A 46 -6.44 29.00 -5.24
C GLU A 46 -5.94 27.90 -4.29
N TYR A 47 -6.75 26.87 -4.05
CA TYR A 47 -6.33 25.76 -3.19
C TYR A 47 -5.13 25.01 -3.77
N VAL A 48 -5.16 24.70 -5.07
CA VAL A 48 -4.00 24.08 -5.72
C VAL A 48 -2.77 24.98 -5.64
N ALA A 49 -2.91 26.28 -5.87
CA ALA A 49 -1.80 27.22 -5.71
C ALA A 49 -1.24 27.19 -4.28
N HIS A 50 -2.10 27.23 -3.27
CA HIS A 50 -1.73 27.09 -1.86
C HIS A 50 -0.95 25.80 -1.59
N LEU A 51 -1.40 24.65 -2.11
CA LEU A 51 -0.73 23.35 -1.93
C LEU A 51 0.65 23.26 -2.60
N THR A 52 0.92 24.07 -3.62
CA THR A 52 2.23 24.11 -4.31
C THR A 52 3.31 24.86 -3.55
N VAL A 53 2.93 25.66 -2.56
CA VAL A 53 3.86 26.48 -1.76
C VAL A 53 3.83 26.14 -0.27
N THR A 54 2.76 25.53 0.21
CA THR A 54 2.57 25.24 1.64
C THR A 54 3.20 23.90 2.02
N PRO A 55 4.16 23.88 2.95
CA PRO A 55 4.75 22.65 3.45
C PRO A 55 3.73 21.74 4.13
N SER A 56 3.74 20.45 3.77
CA SER A 56 2.99 19.43 4.51
C SER A 56 3.65 19.20 5.87
N PRO A 57 2.88 19.08 6.97
CA PRO A 57 3.42 18.75 8.28
C PRO A 57 4.25 17.46 8.32
N GLN A 58 3.96 16.50 7.43
CA GLN A 58 4.65 15.21 7.38
C GLN A 58 6.03 15.29 6.70
N THR A 59 6.22 16.19 5.75
CA THR A 59 7.41 16.20 4.90
C THR A 59 8.22 17.49 5.01
N GLY A 60 7.67 18.53 5.62
CA GLY A 60 8.23 19.89 5.61
C GLY A 60 8.34 20.48 4.21
N ARG A 61 7.62 19.92 3.22
CA ARG A 61 7.70 20.33 1.80
C ARG A 61 6.31 20.41 1.18
N PRO A 62 6.12 21.24 0.14
CA PRO A 62 4.87 21.25 -0.62
C PRO A 62 4.50 19.87 -1.16
N LEU A 63 3.21 19.64 -1.36
CA LEU A 63 2.71 18.34 -1.81
C LEU A 63 3.27 17.99 -3.20
N ALA A 64 3.50 16.70 -3.41
CA ALA A 64 3.94 16.21 -4.72
C ALA A 64 2.81 16.40 -5.75
N PRO A 65 3.12 16.63 -7.05
CA PRO A 65 2.10 16.85 -8.07
C PRO A 65 1.06 15.73 -8.19
N GLY A 66 1.44 14.48 -7.88
CA GLY A 66 0.51 13.35 -7.85
C GLY A 66 -0.52 13.45 -6.72
N SER A 67 -0.10 13.89 -5.53
CA SER A 67 -0.98 14.10 -4.38
C SER A 67 -1.99 15.21 -4.66
N ILE A 68 -1.54 16.32 -5.23
CA ILE A 68 -2.42 17.44 -5.62
C ILE A 68 -3.44 17.00 -6.68
N ASN A 69 -3.01 16.20 -7.66
CA ASN A 69 -3.93 15.66 -8.66
C ASN A 69 -4.99 14.73 -8.05
N ARG A 70 -4.63 13.92 -7.05
CA ARG A 70 -5.58 13.08 -6.31
C ARG A 70 -6.59 13.93 -5.53
N ILE A 71 -6.13 14.99 -4.86
CA ILE A 71 -7.00 15.95 -4.15
C ILE A 71 -8.03 16.56 -5.11
N LEU A 72 -7.61 16.97 -6.32
CA LEU A 72 -8.53 17.46 -7.35
C LEU A 72 -9.60 16.42 -7.73
N THR A 73 -9.23 15.14 -7.82
CA THR A 73 -10.18 14.06 -8.05
C THR A 73 -11.15 13.89 -6.88
N ALA A 74 -10.65 13.97 -5.64
CA ALA A 74 -11.47 13.87 -4.43
C ALA A 74 -12.50 15.00 -4.33
N VAL A 75 -12.09 16.26 -4.57
CA VAL A 75 -13.00 17.42 -4.59
C VAL A 75 -14.12 17.23 -5.62
N ARG A 76 -13.78 16.82 -6.85
CA ARG A 76 -14.79 16.54 -7.89
C ARG A 76 -15.67 15.33 -7.56
N ALA A 77 -15.14 14.35 -6.82
CA ALA A 77 -15.91 13.18 -6.39
C ALA A 77 -16.93 13.55 -5.32
N ALA A 78 -16.56 14.38 -4.35
CA ALA A 78 -17.46 14.88 -3.31
C ALA A 78 -18.65 15.65 -3.90
N HIS A 79 -18.42 16.54 -4.87
CA HIS A 79 -19.51 17.24 -5.57
C HIS A 79 -20.49 16.26 -6.23
N ARG A 80 -19.98 15.23 -6.92
CA ARG A 80 -20.82 14.22 -7.56
C ARG A 80 -21.59 13.36 -6.55
N ALA A 81 -21.01 13.08 -5.39
CA ALA A 81 -21.67 12.34 -4.32
C ALA A 81 -22.91 13.10 -3.80
N ASP A 82 -22.81 14.42 -3.66
CA ASP A 82 -23.89 15.30 -3.21
C ASP A 82 -24.80 15.80 -4.35
N ALA A 83 -24.68 15.22 -5.55
CA ALA A 83 -25.40 15.64 -6.76
C ALA A 83 -25.24 17.14 -7.10
N LEU A 84 -24.10 17.74 -6.71
CA LEU A 84 -23.74 19.12 -7.00
C LEU A 84 -22.89 19.20 -8.29
N PRO A 85 -22.92 20.34 -9.02
CA PRO A 85 -22.03 20.57 -10.16
C PRO A 85 -20.57 20.48 -9.74
N ALA A 86 -19.80 19.59 -10.37
CA ALA A 86 -18.38 19.50 -10.10
C ALA A 86 -17.64 20.72 -10.67
N PRO A 87 -16.70 21.34 -9.91
CA PRO A 87 -16.00 22.53 -10.38
C PRO A 87 -15.16 22.24 -11.62
N GLU A 88 -15.08 23.23 -12.50
CA GLU A 88 -14.08 23.26 -13.55
C GLU A 88 -12.67 23.33 -12.94
N THR A 89 -11.72 22.63 -13.55
CA THR A 89 -10.38 22.45 -13.00
C THR A 89 -9.26 22.84 -13.98
N GLU A 90 -9.58 23.57 -15.05
CA GLU A 90 -8.57 24.02 -16.01
C GLU A 90 -7.52 24.93 -15.36
N GLY A 91 -7.95 25.96 -14.61
CA GLY A 91 -7.07 26.86 -13.86
C GLY A 91 -6.17 26.09 -12.88
N ALA A 92 -6.75 25.22 -12.06
CA ALA A 92 -6.03 24.37 -11.14
C ALA A 92 -5.00 23.45 -11.84
N ARG A 93 -5.34 22.86 -13.00
CA ARG A 93 -4.41 22.05 -13.79
C ARG A 93 -3.28 22.87 -14.41
N LYS A 94 -3.54 24.11 -14.83
CA LYS A 94 -2.51 25.05 -15.31
C LYS A 94 -1.51 25.38 -14.21
N VAL A 95 -1.98 25.68 -12.99
CA VAL A 95 -1.11 25.88 -11.81
C VAL A 95 -0.26 24.63 -11.53
N LEU A 96 -0.89 23.45 -11.51
CA LEU A 96 -0.18 22.18 -11.27
C LEU A 96 0.86 21.87 -12.36
N SER A 97 0.57 22.22 -13.62
CA SER A 97 1.51 22.10 -14.74
C SER A 97 2.71 23.03 -14.58
N GLY A 98 2.47 24.30 -14.22
CA GLY A 98 3.53 25.26 -13.91
C GLY A 98 4.41 24.80 -12.75
N TYR A 99 3.80 24.26 -11.70
CA TYR A 99 4.52 23.66 -10.57
C TYR A 99 5.41 22.48 -10.98
N ARG A 100 4.93 21.56 -11.82
CA ARG A 100 5.75 20.46 -12.38
C ARG A 100 6.96 20.97 -13.16
N LYS A 101 6.80 22.04 -13.94
CA LYS A 101 7.90 22.67 -14.69
C LYS A 101 8.94 23.27 -13.74
N ARG A 102 8.50 24.02 -12.71
CA ARG A 102 9.39 24.60 -11.68
C ARG A 102 10.21 23.52 -10.95
N LEU A 103 9.56 22.44 -10.51
CA LEU A 103 10.24 21.34 -9.83
C LEU A 103 11.25 20.61 -10.73
N THR A 104 10.99 20.54 -12.04
CA THR A 104 11.92 19.94 -13.01
C THR A 104 13.10 20.87 -13.33
N ALA A 105 12.87 22.19 -13.35
CA ALA A 105 13.89 23.20 -13.62
C ALA A 105 14.81 23.50 -12.42
N ALA A 106 14.32 23.28 -11.19
CA ALA A 106 15.09 23.46 -9.98
C ALA A 106 16.26 22.46 -9.90
N LYS A 107 17.51 22.95 -10.04
CA LYS A 107 18.76 22.16 -9.98
C LYS A 107 19.09 21.61 -8.57
N GLY A 108 18.23 21.82 -7.58
CA GLY A 108 18.40 21.32 -6.21
C GLY A 108 17.88 19.89 -6.02
N ARG A 109 18.71 19.00 -5.44
CA ARG A 109 18.34 17.60 -5.13
C ARG A 109 17.06 17.46 -4.30
N ALA A 110 16.65 18.48 -3.54
CA ALA A 110 15.47 18.45 -2.67
C ALA A 110 14.14 18.70 -3.41
N GLU A 111 14.09 19.65 -4.33
CA GLU A 111 12.88 20.02 -5.09
C GLU A 111 12.65 19.08 -6.27
N ALA A 112 13.71 18.67 -6.96
CA ALA A 112 13.64 17.62 -7.98
C ALA A 112 13.11 16.28 -7.41
N ARG A 113 13.40 15.97 -6.13
CA ARG A 113 12.85 14.79 -5.43
C ARG A 113 11.33 14.88 -5.21
N ALA A 114 10.74 16.08 -5.11
CA ALA A 114 9.30 16.26 -4.97
C ALA A 114 8.54 16.10 -6.30
N ALA A 115 9.20 16.37 -7.43
CA ALA A 115 8.66 16.14 -8.78
C ALA A 115 8.60 14.65 -9.15
N ARG A 116 9.55 13.85 -8.65
CA ARG A 116 9.63 12.42 -8.97
C ARG A 116 8.61 11.65 -8.12
N PRO A 117 7.81 10.74 -8.72
CA PRO A 117 6.99 9.81 -7.94
C PRO A 117 7.87 9.14 -6.89
N ARG A 118 7.45 9.15 -5.62
CA ARG A 118 8.14 8.44 -4.53
C ARG A 118 8.26 6.98 -4.93
N ARG A 119 9.47 6.56 -5.33
CA ARG A 119 9.74 5.19 -5.76
C ARG A 119 10.17 4.42 -4.53
N ALA A 120 9.39 3.41 -4.16
CA ALA A 120 9.84 2.46 -3.16
C ALA A 120 11.10 1.75 -3.65
N GLY A 121 12.06 1.51 -2.75
CA GLY A 121 13.33 0.85 -3.07
C GLY A 121 13.12 -0.56 -3.66
N PRO A 122 13.97 -1.02 -4.59
CA PRO A 122 13.88 -2.37 -5.12
C PRO A 122 14.31 -3.39 -4.06
N SER A 123 13.51 -4.45 -3.84
CA SER A 123 13.95 -5.61 -3.07
C SER A 123 14.83 -6.50 -3.95
N ALA A 124 16.14 -6.28 -3.95
CA ALA A 124 17.06 -7.24 -4.54
C ALA A 124 17.04 -8.57 -3.74
N PRO A 125 17.35 -9.72 -4.35
CA PRO A 125 17.46 -11.00 -3.65
C PRO A 125 18.34 -10.93 -2.39
N ASP A 126 19.43 -10.15 -2.39
CA ASP A 126 20.30 -9.97 -1.23
C ASP A 126 19.62 -9.16 -0.12
N ALA A 127 18.90 -8.10 -0.48
CA ALA A 127 18.15 -7.32 0.49
C ALA A 127 17.05 -8.14 1.18
N LEU A 128 16.42 -9.07 0.44
CA LEU A 128 15.45 -10.00 1.03
C LEU A 128 16.13 -10.97 2.01
N ARG A 129 17.34 -11.46 1.72
CA ARG A 129 18.12 -12.30 2.63
C ARG A 129 18.49 -11.56 3.91
N GLU A 130 18.99 -10.34 3.79
CA GLU A 130 19.35 -9.50 4.94
C GLU A 130 18.12 -9.19 5.80
N MET A 131 16.97 -8.89 5.19
CA MET A 131 15.71 -8.73 5.91
C MET A 131 15.29 -10.01 6.65
N LEU A 132 15.39 -11.19 6.01
CA LEU A 132 15.03 -12.46 6.64
C LEU A 132 15.97 -12.82 7.80
N ALA A 133 17.24 -12.43 7.73
CA ALA A 133 18.21 -12.63 8.81
C ALA A 133 17.88 -11.84 10.09
N THR A 134 17.03 -10.81 9.99
CA THR A 134 16.57 -10.01 11.15
C THR A 134 15.37 -10.63 11.86
N LEU A 135 14.76 -11.68 11.29
CA LEU A 135 13.55 -12.31 11.82
C LEU A 135 13.90 -13.55 12.64
N ASP A 136 13.30 -13.66 13.82
CA ASP A 136 13.30 -14.90 14.60
C ASP A 136 12.25 -15.88 14.04
N GLN A 137 12.67 -16.72 13.09
CA GLN A 137 11.80 -17.68 12.40
C GLN A 137 11.40 -18.88 13.27
N ASP A 138 11.84 -18.97 14.52
CA ASP A 138 11.34 -19.97 15.46
C ASP A 138 9.98 -19.55 16.07
N THR A 139 9.72 -18.24 16.12
CA THR A 139 8.42 -17.68 16.53
C THR A 139 7.37 -17.74 15.41
N LEU A 140 6.08 -17.82 15.76
CA LEU A 140 4.97 -17.68 14.82
C LEU A 140 4.98 -16.30 14.13
N ILE A 141 5.33 -15.23 14.86
CA ILE A 141 5.44 -13.89 14.27
C ILE A 141 6.54 -13.82 13.20
N GLY A 142 7.70 -14.42 13.45
CA GLY A 142 8.79 -14.46 12.47
C GLY A 142 8.47 -15.37 11.28
N LYS A 143 7.82 -16.52 11.50
CA LYS A 143 7.31 -17.37 10.40
C LYS A 143 6.32 -16.61 9.52
N ARG A 144 5.39 -15.85 10.13
CA ARG A 144 4.43 -15.02 9.39
C ARG A 144 5.14 -13.98 8.54
N ASP A 145 6.07 -13.24 9.14
CA ASP A 145 6.74 -12.13 8.48
C ASP A 145 7.66 -12.65 7.36
N ALA A 146 8.37 -13.76 7.57
CA ALA A 146 9.18 -14.43 6.55
C ALA A 146 8.32 -14.90 5.37
N ALA A 147 7.21 -15.59 5.63
CA ALA A 147 6.27 -16.02 4.60
C ALA A 147 5.69 -14.83 3.83
N LEU A 148 5.36 -13.72 4.49
CA LEU A 148 4.82 -12.52 3.85
C LEU A 148 5.84 -11.90 2.88
N LEU A 149 7.10 -11.76 3.32
CA LEU A 149 8.18 -11.21 2.51
C LEU A 149 8.48 -12.09 1.29
N LEU A 150 8.67 -13.40 1.52
CA LEU A 150 9.05 -14.36 0.48
C LEU A 150 7.92 -14.60 -0.51
N LEU A 151 6.69 -14.82 -0.04
CA LEU A 151 5.53 -15.03 -0.92
C LEU A 151 5.20 -13.75 -1.71
N GLY A 152 5.30 -12.58 -1.06
CA GLY A 152 5.09 -11.30 -1.73
C GLY A 152 6.09 -11.04 -2.85
N TYR A 153 7.36 -11.39 -2.62
CA TYR A 153 8.40 -11.32 -3.63
C TYR A 153 8.14 -12.31 -4.77
N ALA A 154 7.92 -13.59 -4.45
CA ALA A 154 7.75 -14.66 -5.43
C ALA A 154 6.51 -14.46 -6.32
N CYS A 155 5.42 -13.94 -5.76
CA CYS A 155 4.17 -13.72 -6.50
C CYS A 155 4.07 -12.36 -7.18
N THR A 156 5.07 -11.47 -7.03
CA THR A 156 4.99 -10.05 -7.44
C THR A 156 3.76 -9.33 -6.86
N ALA A 157 3.37 -9.72 -5.66
CA ALA A 157 2.11 -9.30 -5.08
C ALA A 157 2.25 -7.95 -4.35
N HIS A 158 1.18 -7.15 -4.39
CA HIS A 158 1.04 -6.06 -3.43
C HIS A 158 0.70 -6.63 -2.06
N VAL A 159 1.12 -5.95 -0.98
CA VAL A 159 0.71 -6.36 0.38
C VAL A 159 -0.80 -6.45 0.53
N SER A 160 -1.58 -5.60 -0.15
CA SER A 160 -3.05 -5.66 -0.12
C SER A 160 -3.66 -6.89 -0.82
N GLU A 161 -2.90 -7.56 -1.70
CA GLU A 161 -3.27 -8.81 -2.36
C GLU A 161 -2.86 -10.00 -1.49
N LEU A 162 -1.69 -9.91 -0.84
CA LEU A 162 -1.22 -10.94 0.10
C LEU A 162 -2.15 -11.06 1.30
N VAL A 163 -2.50 -9.95 1.94
CA VAL A 163 -3.32 -9.99 3.16
C VAL A 163 -4.74 -10.49 2.91
N SER A 164 -5.20 -10.55 1.65
CA SER A 164 -6.50 -11.15 1.30
C SER A 164 -6.48 -12.68 1.21
N LEU A 165 -5.30 -13.30 1.13
CA LEU A 165 -5.17 -14.76 1.02
C LEU A 165 -5.72 -15.47 2.27
N ASP A 166 -6.54 -16.48 2.06
CA ASP A 166 -6.83 -17.53 3.03
C ASP A 166 -5.84 -18.69 2.89
N GLN A 167 -5.76 -19.55 3.90
CA GLN A 167 -4.91 -20.73 3.88
C GLN A 167 -5.19 -21.62 2.65
N ALA A 168 -6.47 -21.72 2.26
CA ALA A 168 -6.92 -22.47 1.10
C ALA A 168 -6.46 -21.88 -0.25
N ASP A 169 -6.06 -20.61 -0.29
CA ASP A 169 -5.57 -19.98 -1.52
C ASP A 169 -4.12 -20.36 -1.84
N ALA A 170 -3.37 -20.94 -0.89
CA ALA A 170 -1.99 -21.37 -1.04
C ALA A 170 -1.89 -22.90 -1.03
N VAL A 171 -2.14 -23.53 -2.18
CA VAL A 171 -2.19 -24.99 -2.31
C VAL A 171 -0.82 -25.54 -2.66
N GLU A 172 -0.35 -26.52 -1.88
CA GLU A 172 0.89 -27.21 -2.19
C GLU A 172 0.71 -28.23 -3.30
N THR A 173 1.71 -28.31 -4.17
CA THR A 173 1.79 -29.19 -5.33
C THR A 173 3.18 -29.83 -5.39
N ASN A 174 3.35 -30.85 -6.23
CA ASN A 174 4.65 -31.50 -6.43
C ASN A 174 5.75 -30.52 -6.90
N ALA A 175 5.37 -29.42 -7.56
CA ALA A 175 6.31 -28.44 -8.10
C ALA A 175 6.53 -27.22 -7.18
N GLY A 176 5.79 -27.08 -6.07
CA GLY A 176 5.84 -25.91 -5.19
C GLY A 176 4.44 -25.50 -4.73
N LEU A 177 4.14 -24.21 -4.67
CA LEU A 177 2.80 -23.69 -4.33
C LEU A 177 2.06 -23.19 -5.56
N LEU A 178 0.75 -23.42 -5.60
CA LEU A 178 -0.18 -22.74 -6.47
C LEU A 178 -0.97 -21.73 -5.64
N VAL A 179 -0.72 -20.44 -5.87
CA VAL A 179 -1.29 -19.35 -5.08
C VAL A 179 -2.37 -18.63 -5.88
N THR A 180 -3.59 -18.56 -5.35
CA THR A 180 -4.70 -17.86 -6.00
C THR A 180 -4.80 -16.42 -5.49
N LEU A 181 -4.36 -15.45 -6.28
CA LEU A 181 -4.35 -14.03 -5.90
C LEU A 181 -5.45 -13.25 -6.62
N TYR A 182 -6.24 -12.50 -5.86
CA TYR A 182 -7.12 -11.49 -6.45
C TYR A 182 -6.32 -10.25 -6.86
N ARG A 183 -6.12 -10.07 -8.17
CA ARG A 183 -5.40 -8.91 -8.74
C ARG A 183 -6.32 -7.73 -8.82
N ARG A 184 -6.31 -6.87 -7.79
CA ARG A 184 -7.22 -5.72 -7.68
C ARG A 184 -7.26 -4.82 -8.92
N PRO A 185 -6.12 -4.45 -9.56
CA PRO A 185 -6.16 -3.62 -10.76
C PRO A 185 -6.82 -4.31 -11.96
N LEU A 186 -6.71 -5.63 -12.05
CA LEU A 186 -7.28 -6.45 -13.13
C LEU A 186 -8.69 -6.97 -12.82
N LYS A 187 -9.14 -6.82 -11.57
CA LYS A 187 -10.43 -7.29 -11.04
C LYS A 187 -10.69 -8.79 -11.31
N ARG A 188 -9.66 -9.63 -11.24
CA ARG A 188 -9.76 -11.09 -11.45
C ARG A 188 -8.85 -11.87 -10.52
N HIS A 189 -9.13 -13.17 -10.38
CA HIS A 189 -8.23 -14.11 -9.72
C HIS A 189 -7.19 -14.61 -10.73
N ASP A 190 -5.92 -14.53 -10.36
CA ASP A 190 -4.81 -15.13 -11.08
C ASP A 190 -4.21 -16.25 -10.24
N LYS A 191 -3.97 -17.41 -10.85
CA LYS A 191 -3.22 -18.51 -10.24
C LYS A 191 -1.73 -18.31 -10.53
N VAL A 192 -0.93 -18.19 -9.49
CA VAL A 192 0.52 -18.00 -9.58
C VAL A 192 1.22 -19.25 -9.10
N ALA A 193 1.95 -19.91 -10.01
CA ALA A 193 2.83 -21.02 -9.65
C ALA A 193 4.11 -20.46 -9.00
N VAL A 194 4.41 -20.92 -7.80
CA VAL A 194 5.58 -20.54 -7.01
C VAL A 194 6.42 -21.81 -6.81
N PRO A 195 7.51 -21.97 -7.59
CA PRO A 195 8.34 -23.16 -7.48
C PRO A 195 9.14 -23.17 -6.17
N TYR A 196 9.66 -24.34 -5.80
CA TYR A 196 10.66 -24.44 -4.75
C TYR A 196 11.90 -23.60 -5.10
N GLY A 197 12.35 -22.79 -4.14
CA GLY A 197 13.64 -22.13 -4.22
C GLY A 197 14.79 -23.13 -3.94
N PRO A 198 15.98 -22.91 -4.52
CA PRO A 198 17.13 -23.81 -4.32
C PRO A 198 17.70 -23.75 -2.89
N THR A 199 17.42 -22.67 -2.17
CA THR A 199 17.88 -22.46 -0.79
C THR A 199 16.69 -22.48 0.16
N PRO A 200 16.60 -23.42 1.13
CA PRO A 200 15.47 -23.51 2.05
C PRO A 200 15.21 -22.21 2.83
N ALA A 201 16.27 -21.54 3.30
CA ALA A 201 16.19 -20.30 4.07
C ALA A 201 15.53 -19.12 3.32
N THR A 202 15.49 -19.17 1.99
CA THR A 202 14.85 -18.15 1.14
C THR A 202 13.75 -18.72 0.27
N CYS A 203 13.26 -19.92 0.58
CA CYS A 203 12.27 -20.60 -0.24
C CYS A 203 10.86 -20.17 0.23
N PRO A 204 10.04 -19.54 -0.65
CA PRO A 204 8.69 -19.14 -0.30
C PRO A 204 7.80 -20.33 0.08
N VAL A 205 8.01 -21.48 -0.56
CA VAL A 205 7.25 -22.71 -0.27
C VAL A 205 7.51 -23.18 1.16
N TRP A 206 8.78 -23.26 1.57
CA TRP A 206 9.14 -23.66 2.93
C TRP A 206 8.65 -22.67 3.98
N ALA A 207 8.73 -21.38 3.72
CA ALA A 207 8.25 -20.35 4.64
C ALA A 207 6.73 -20.42 4.85
N VAL A 208 5.95 -20.58 3.77
CA VAL A 208 4.49 -20.75 3.86
C VAL A 208 4.15 -22.07 4.56
N ARG A 209 4.84 -23.17 4.26
CA ARG A 209 4.63 -24.45 4.97
C ARG A 209 4.90 -24.32 6.46
N ALA A 210 5.99 -23.66 6.85
CA ALA A 210 6.32 -23.42 8.25
C ALA A 210 5.24 -22.59 8.95
N LEU A 211 4.71 -21.55 8.29
CA LEU A 211 3.61 -20.76 8.82
C LEU A 211 2.33 -21.59 8.98
N LEU A 212 1.91 -22.33 7.96
CA LEU A 212 0.70 -23.17 8.00
C LEU A 212 0.79 -24.22 9.11
N ALA A 213 1.94 -24.88 9.24
CA ALA A 213 2.18 -25.85 10.31
C ALA A 213 2.07 -25.20 11.70
N ALA A 214 2.63 -24.00 11.87
CA ALA A 214 2.56 -23.27 13.13
C ALA A 214 1.15 -22.75 13.45
N LEU A 215 0.37 -22.34 12.44
CA LEU A 215 -1.05 -21.99 12.59
C LEU A 215 -1.90 -23.20 12.98
N ASN A 216 -1.67 -24.34 12.32
CA ASN A 216 -2.33 -25.61 12.63
C ASN A 216 -2.03 -26.05 14.07
N ALA A 217 -0.77 -25.95 14.52
CA ALA A 217 -0.39 -26.24 15.91
C ALA A 217 -1.07 -25.32 16.95
N LYS A 218 -1.60 -24.15 16.52
CA LYS A 218 -2.41 -23.24 17.34
C LYS A 218 -3.92 -23.42 17.11
N GLY A 219 -4.34 -24.49 16.44
CA GLY A 219 -5.75 -24.83 16.18
C GLY A 219 -6.40 -24.04 15.05
N ARG A 220 -5.62 -23.39 14.18
CA ARG A 220 -6.15 -22.63 13.03
C ARG A 220 -5.82 -23.33 11.72
N THR A 221 -6.73 -24.16 11.26
CA THR A 221 -6.62 -24.92 10.00
C THR A 221 -7.26 -24.22 8.80
N ASP A 222 -7.97 -23.11 9.01
CA ASP A 222 -8.68 -22.36 7.98
C ASP A 222 -8.57 -20.83 8.14
N GLY A 223 -9.22 -20.11 7.24
CA GLY A 223 -9.30 -18.65 7.26
C GLY A 223 -8.01 -17.96 6.80
N PRO A 224 -7.74 -16.73 7.27
CA PRO A 224 -6.66 -15.90 6.74
C PRO A 224 -5.28 -16.54 6.90
N LEU A 225 -4.48 -16.51 5.83
CA LEU A 225 -3.08 -16.94 5.88
C LEU A 225 -2.22 -16.00 6.75
N PHE A 226 -2.48 -14.69 6.66
CA PHE A 226 -1.76 -13.67 7.42
C PHE A 226 -2.63 -13.08 8.52
N VAL A 227 -2.32 -13.45 9.77
CA VAL A 227 -3.09 -13.08 10.96
C VAL A 227 -2.31 -12.20 11.93
N ARG A 228 -3.04 -11.47 12.76
CA ARG A 228 -2.50 -10.66 13.86
C ARG A 228 -1.92 -11.60 14.92
N ILE A 229 -0.68 -11.32 15.29
CA ILE A 229 0.09 -12.05 16.30
C ILE A 229 0.69 -10.98 17.20
N ASP A 230 0.52 -11.12 18.51
CA ASP A 230 1.08 -10.20 19.49
C ASP A 230 2.58 -10.45 19.73
N ARG A 231 3.21 -9.62 20.57
CA ARG A 231 4.65 -9.74 20.91
C ARG A 231 4.99 -11.01 21.71
N HIS A 232 3.99 -11.72 22.21
CA HIS A 232 4.12 -12.95 22.99
C HIS A 232 3.76 -14.19 22.16
N ASP A 233 3.74 -14.05 20.83
CA ASP A 233 3.49 -15.13 19.87
C ASP A 233 2.08 -15.75 19.96
N ARG A 234 1.11 -14.96 20.46
CA ARG A 234 -0.29 -15.36 20.53
C ARG A 234 -1.07 -14.76 19.38
N ILE A 235 -1.91 -15.58 18.74
CA ILE A 235 -2.86 -15.12 17.74
C ILE A 235 -3.89 -14.26 18.45
N THR A 236 -3.95 -12.98 18.08
CA THR A 236 -4.77 -12.01 18.80
C THR A 236 -6.26 -12.29 18.53
N PRO A 237 -7.12 -12.36 19.57
CA PRO A 237 -8.56 -12.47 19.38
C PRO A 237 -9.11 -11.23 18.62
N PRO A 238 -10.37 -11.27 18.16
CA PRO A 238 -11.07 -10.07 17.72
C PRO A 238 -10.90 -8.98 18.78
N MET A 239 -10.36 -7.82 18.40
CA MET A 239 -10.25 -6.70 19.35
C MET A 239 -11.62 -6.05 19.43
N THR A 240 -12.07 -5.69 20.62
CA THR A 240 -13.27 -4.88 20.82
C THR A 240 -12.90 -3.56 21.48
N HIS A 241 -13.45 -2.46 20.99
CA HIS A 241 -13.33 -1.13 21.59
C HIS A 241 -14.71 -0.53 21.72
N HIS A 242 -15.17 -0.25 22.95
CA HIS A 242 -16.56 0.13 23.24
C HIS A 242 -17.59 -0.79 22.58
N ALA A 243 -17.42 -2.11 22.73
CA ALA A 243 -18.27 -3.14 22.12
C ALA A 243 -18.28 -3.21 20.57
N LEU A 244 -17.50 -2.37 19.88
CA LEU A 244 -17.28 -2.47 18.44
C LEU A 244 -16.06 -3.34 18.14
N SER A 245 -16.19 -4.30 17.22
CA SER A 245 -15.04 -5.07 16.74
C SER A 245 -14.08 -4.16 15.96
N VAL A 246 -12.84 -4.02 16.44
CA VAL A 246 -11.76 -3.29 15.81
C VAL A 246 -10.88 -4.26 15.04
N GLY A 247 -10.72 -4.00 13.73
CA GLY A 247 -10.04 -4.90 12.80
C GLY A 247 -10.90 -6.09 12.37
N ALA A 248 -10.36 -6.93 11.48
CA ALA A 248 -11.09 -8.08 10.98
C ALA A 248 -11.34 -9.11 12.11
N PRO A 249 -12.59 -9.59 12.32
CA PRO A 249 -12.91 -10.63 13.30
C PRO A 249 -12.13 -11.93 13.07
N SER A 250 -11.83 -12.25 11.81
CA SER A 250 -11.00 -13.39 11.43
C SER A 250 -9.52 -13.28 11.88
N GLY A 251 -9.12 -12.17 12.49
CA GLY A 251 -7.73 -11.91 12.85
C GLY A 251 -6.84 -11.50 11.67
N ARG A 252 -7.38 -11.36 10.46
CA ARG A 252 -6.62 -10.93 9.27
C ARG A 252 -5.88 -9.61 9.52
N ILE A 253 -4.61 -9.54 9.10
CA ILE A 253 -3.85 -8.29 9.17
C ILE A 253 -4.31 -7.31 8.08
N THR A 254 -4.14 -6.02 8.32
CA THR A 254 -4.46 -5.00 7.31
C THR A 254 -3.29 -4.78 6.35
N PRO A 255 -3.53 -4.21 5.15
CA PRO A 255 -2.44 -3.81 4.26
C PRO A 255 -1.43 -2.86 4.92
N THR A 256 -1.89 -2.03 5.87
CA THR A 256 -1.03 -1.12 6.65
C THR A 256 -0.08 -1.89 7.56
N VAL A 257 -0.57 -2.92 8.26
CA VAL A 257 0.27 -3.78 9.10
C VAL A 257 1.28 -4.55 8.24
N ALA A 258 0.84 -5.11 7.11
CA ALA A 258 1.74 -5.79 6.18
C ALA A 258 2.82 -4.85 5.60
N ALA A 259 2.47 -3.61 5.28
CA ALA A 259 3.45 -2.61 4.87
C ALA A 259 4.44 -2.28 6.01
N ALA A 260 3.96 -2.18 7.25
CA ALA A 260 4.81 -1.93 8.42
C ALA A 260 5.78 -3.09 8.68
N ILE A 261 5.38 -4.34 8.46
CA ILE A 261 6.27 -5.52 8.52
C ILE A 261 7.43 -5.36 7.52
N VAL A 262 7.11 -5.04 6.25
CA VAL A 262 8.12 -4.82 5.20
C VAL A 262 9.07 -3.68 5.59
N THR A 263 8.53 -2.55 6.05
CA THR A 263 9.33 -1.40 6.47
C THR A 263 10.22 -1.74 7.67
N ARG A 264 9.69 -2.42 8.69
CA ARG A 264 10.43 -2.79 9.91
C ARG A 264 11.58 -3.73 9.59
N ALA A 265 11.34 -4.79 8.82
CA ALA A 265 12.38 -5.74 8.44
C ALA A 265 13.50 -5.05 7.63
N ALA A 266 13.16 -4.11 6.75
CA ALA A 266 14.15 -3.36 5.99
C ALA A 266 14.98 -2.42 6.89
N MET A 267 14.34 -1.76 7.86
CA MET A 267 15.04 -0.92 8.83
C MET A 267 16.00 -1.73 9.70
N LEU A 268 15.58 -2.90 10.18
CA LEU A 268 16.43 -3.78 10.99
C LEU A 268 17.62 -4.32 10.20
N ALA A 269 17.46 -4.53 8.89
CA ALA A 269 18.53 -4.91 7.99
C ALA A 269 19.47 -3.75 7.60
N GLY A 270 19.28 -2.55 8.15
CA GLY A 270 20.12 -1.39 7.86
C GLY A 270 19.84 -0.71 6.52
N PHE A 271 18.73 -1.03 5.85
CA PHE A 271 18.39 -0.37 4.58
C PHE A 271 17.76 1.00 4.80
N GLU A 272 18.52 2.05 4.46
CA GLU A 272 18.01 3.41 4.40
C GLU A 272 17.21 3.66 3.10
N GLY A 273 15.95 4.06 3.23
CA GLY A 273 15.11 4.39 2.08
C GLY A 273 13.63 4.04 2.25
N GLN A 274 12.83 4.35 1.23
CA GLN A 274 11.36 4.19 1.27
C GLN A 274 10.95 2.74 0.98
N TRP A 275 11.21 1.84 1.93
CA TRP A 275 10.61 0.49 1.92
C TRP A 275 9.15 0.61 2.32
N THR A 276 8.25 0.20 1.43
CA THR A 276 6.79 0.28 1.64
C THR A 276 6.13 -1.01 1.19
N GLY A 277 4.83 -1.16 1.40
CA GLY A 277 4.07 -2.33 0.90
C GLY A 277 4.11 -2.54 -0.63
N HIS A 278 4.72 -1.64 -1.40
CA HIS A 278 4.97 -1.79 -2.84
C HIS A 278 6.37 -2.33 -3.18
N SER A 279 7.27 -2.44 -2.19
CA SER A 279 8.67 -2.81 -2.42
C SER A 279 8.82 -4.25 -2.93
N LEU A 280 8.01 -5.19 -2.41
CA LEU A 280 8.09 -6.61 -2.76
C LEU A 280 7.85 -6.86 -4.26
N ARG A 281 6.81 -6.24 -4.84
CA ARG A 281 6.52 -6.32 -6.28
C ARG A 281 7.63 -5.70 -7.14
N ARG A 282 8.19 -4.56 -6.71
CA ARG A 282 9.21 -3.83 -7.49
C ARG A 282 10.55 -4.51 -7.52
N GLY A 283 10.94 -5.19 -6.45
CA GLY A 283 12.19 -5.93 -6.43
C GLY A 283 12.21 -7.05 -7.46
N PHE A 284 11.10 -7.77 -7.61
CA PHE A 284 10.96 -8.77 -8.66
C PHE A 284 11.01 -8.14 -10.06
N ASP A 285 10.24 -7.06 -10.33
CA ASP A 285 10.27 -6.36 -11.63
C ASP A 285 11.69 -5.89 -12.02
N THR A 286 12.52 -5.57 -11.02
CA THR A 286 13.91 -5.15 -11.22
C THR A 286 14.85 -6.33 -11.43
N ALA A 287 14.69 -7.41 -10.66
CA ALA A 287 15.47 -8.65 -10.80
C ALA A 287 15.18 -9.34 -12.14
N ALA A 288 13.91 -9.43 -12.55
CA ALA A 288 13.50 -10.00 -13.83
C ALA A 288 14.11 -9.22 -15.02
N ARG A 289 14.15 -7.88 -14.95
CA ARG A 289 14.80 -7.03 -15.97
C ARG A 289 16.32 -7.17 -16.03
N ARG A 290 16.99 -7.56 -14.93
CA ARG A 290 18.43 -7.86 -14.92
C ARG A 290 18.69 -9.23 -15.54
N ALA A 291 17.92 -10.25 -15.14
CA ALA A 291 18.02 -11.59 -15.70
C ALA A 291 17.78 -11.61 -17.23
N SER A 292 16.82 -10.84 -17.75
CA SER A 292 16.58 -10.73 -19.20
C SER A 292 17.60 -9.89 -19.98
N ARG A 293 18.58 -9.26 -19.31
CA ARG A 293 19.70 -8.54 -19.95
C ARG A 293 20.98 -9.38 -19.99
N GLU A 294 21.02 -10.48 -19.25
CA GLU A 294 22.15 -11.39 -19.14
C GLU A 294 21.94 -12.66 -20.01
N THR A 295 20.84 -12.71 -20.76
CA THR A 295 20.50 -13.68 -21.83
C THR A 295 20.43 -12.99 -23.18
#